data_AF-A0A060YL19-F1
#
_entry.id   AF-A0A060YL19-F1
#
_cell.length_a   1.000
_cell.length_b   1.000
_cell.length_c   1.000
_cell.angle_alpha   90.00
_cell.angle_beta   90.00
_cell.angle_gamma   90.00
#
_symmetry.space_group_name_H-M   'P 1'
#
loop_
_entity.id
_entity.type
_entity.pdbx_description
1 polymer ?
#
loop_
_entity_poly.entity_id
_entity_poly.type
_entity_poly.pdbx_seq_one_letter_code
_entity_poly.pdbx_strand_id
1 'polypeptide(L)'
;MFVGNVTPAHYDEQQNFFAQIKGYKRCILFPPDQFECLYPFPVHHPCDRQSQVDFENPDYERFPNFKNVVGYETVVGPGDVLYIPMYWWHHIESLLSGGVTITVNFWYKGAPTPKRIETPLRAHQKVAIMRNIEKMLGEALGDPHEVLELDRRVEYYDSIYGRSSLVSVCAAEANTSDCCCYIWHDHHSWVNLSPNISGPGYRRSHLPNDFRART
;
A
#
# COMPACT_ATOMS: atom_id res chain seq x y z
N MET A 1 15.17 17.18 -7.17
CA MET A 1 14.48 16.93 -8.45
C MET A 1 13.00 17.18 -8.24
N PHE A 2 12.29 17.76 -9.23
CA PHE A 2 10.86 18.03 -9.11
C PHE A 2 10.06 16.71 -9.27
N VAL A 3 9.01 16.53 -8.47
CA VAL A 3 8.08 15.41 -8.58
C VAL A 3 7.02 15.75 -9.62
N GLY A 4 6.73 14.79 -10.50
CA GLY A 4 5.76 14.91 -11.58
C GLY A 4 4.42 14.35 -11.19
N ASN A 5 3.84 13.53 -12.06
CA ASN A 5 2.62 12.81 -11.72
C ASN A 5 2.83 11.93 -10.49
N VAL A 6 1.88 12.00 -9.58
CA VAL A 6 1.82 11.17 -8.38
C VAL A 6 0.58 10.30 -8.47
N THR A 7 0.76 9.00 -8.24
CA THR A 7 -0.33 8.08 -7.94
C THR A 7 -0.30 7.84 -6.43
N PRO A 8 -1.31 8.34 -5.67
CA PRO A 8 -1.37 8.18 -4.22
C PRO A 8 -1.30 6.72 -3.77
N ALA A 9 -0.92 6.50 -2.51
CA ALA A 9 -0.84 5.17 -1.93
C ALA A 9 -2.17 4.42 -2.03
N HIS A 10 -2.12 3.23 -2.63
CA HIS A 10 -3.27 2.32 -2.76
C HIS A 10 -2.77 0.89 -2.88
N TYR A 11 -3.65 -0.10 -2.73
CA TYR A 11 -3.34 -1.51 -3.00
C TYR A 11 -4.23 -2.12 -4.09
N ASP A 12 -3.70 -3.15 -4.75
CA ASP A 12 -4.41 -3.90 -5.79
C ASP A 12 -4.76 -5.32 -5.34
N GLU A 13 -5.89 -5.84 -5.83
CA GLU A 13 -6.35 -7.23 -5.61
C GLU A 13 -5.82 -8.20 -6.68
N GLN A 14 -4.73 -7.84 -7.34
CA GLN A 14 -4.01 -8.67 -8.32
C GLN A 14 -2.51 -8.61 -8.07
N GLN A 15 -1.78 -9.65 -8.48
CA GLN A 15 -0.32 -9.60 -8.58
C GLN A 15 0.07 -8.68 -9.74
N ASN A 16 1.16 -7.92 -9.59
CA ASN A 16 1.56 -6.97 -10.62
C ASN A 16 3.08 -7.02 -10.87
N PHE A 17 3.48 -7.25 -12.13
CA PHE A 17 4.82 -6.91 -12.59
C PHE A 17 4.80 -5.54 -13.26
N PHE A 18 5.46 -4.58 -12.62
CA PHE A 18 5.56 -3.19 -13.03
C PHE A 18 6.84 -2.99 -13.86
N ALA A 19 6.73 -3.02 -15.18
CA ALA A 19 7.86 -2.96 -16.11
C ALA A 19 8.08 -1.53 -16.62
N GLN A 20 9.18 -0.91 -16.20
CA GLN A 20 9.50 0.47 -16.53
C GLN A 20 10.16 0.58 -17.91
N ILE A 21 9.57 1.38 -18.80
CA ILE A 21 9.99 1.49 -20.22
C ILE A 21 10.78 2.78 -20.48
N LYS A 22 10.35 3.90 -19.90
CA LYS A 22 10.99 5.21 -20.12
C LYS A 22 10.92 6.07 -18.88
N GLY A 23 11.98 6.84 -18.62
CA GLY A 23 12.08 7.72 -17.46
C GLY A 23 12.20 6.95 -16.15
N TYR A 24 12.12 7.67 -15.03
CA TYR A 24 12.31 7.09 -13.70
C TYR A 24 11.08 7.32 -12.84
N LYS A 25 10.68 6.28 -12.11
CA LYS A 25 9.63 6.36 -11.10
C LYS A 25 10.18 5.95 -9.75
N ARG A 26 9.89 6.76 -8.73
CA ARG A 26 10.08 6.41 -7.33
C ARG A 26 8.85 5.61 -6.90
N CYS A 27 9.11 4.43 -6.33
CA CYS A 27 8.08 3.50 -5.87
C CYS A 27 8.29 3.29 -4.38
N ILE A 28 7.26 3.59 -3.57
CA ILE A 28 7.28 3.36 -2.13
C ILE A 28 6.20 2.34 -1.82
N LEU A 29 6.62 1.21 -1.27
CA LEU A 29 5.76 0.06 -1.01
C LEU A 29 5.54 -0.14 0.49
N PHE A 30 4.36 -0.61 0.87
CA PHE A 30 4.05 -0.97 2.25
C PHE A 30 3.37 -2.34 2.32
N PRO A 31 3.78 -3.19 3.26
CA PRO A 31 3.16 -4.48 3.46
C PRO A 31 1.68 -4.37 3.93
N PRO A 32 0.85 -5.39 3.68
CA PRO A 32 -0.56 -5.40 4.05
C PRO A 32 -0.83 -5.30 5.57
N ASP A 33 0.15 -5.62 6.42
CA ASP A 33 0.05 -5.49 7.87
C ASP A 33 0.05 -4.04 8.37
N GLN A 34 0.45 -3.08 7.52
CA GLN A 34 0.37 -1.65 7.79
C GLN A 34 -0.99 -1.02 7.42
N PHE A 35 -2.02 -1.83 7.17
CA PHE A 35 -3.38 -1.37 6.84
C PHE A 35 -3.90 -0.31 7.84
N GLU A 36 -3.70 -0.53 9.13
CA GLU A 36 -4.12 0.39 10.21
C GLU A 36 -3.34 1.71 10.26
N CYS A 37 -2.17 1.76 9.60
CA CYS A 37 -1.38 2.98 9.47
C CYS A 37 -1.79 3.78 8.23
N LEU A 38 -2.40 3.15 7.24
CA LEU A 38 -2.66 3.71 5.90
C LEU A 38 -4.11 4.10 5.64
N TYR A 39 -5.02 3.77 6.56
CA TYR A 39 -6.40 4.30 6.61
C TYR A 39 -7.09 4.30 5.23
N PRO A 40 -7.42 3.13 4.65
CA PRO A 40 -8.13 3.08 3.38
C PRO A 40 -9.47 3.81 3.46
N PHE A 41 -9.94 4.32 2.32
CA PHE A 41 -11.35 4.68 2.21
C PHE A 41 -12.24 3.43 2.37
N PRO A 42 -13.46 3.57 2.92
CA PRO A 42 -14.42 2.47 3.01
C PRO A 42 -14.71 1.83 1.64
N VAL A 43 -15.08 0.56 1.62
CA VAL A 43 -15.22 -0.24 0.39
C VAL A 43 -16.24 0.34 -0.59
N HIS A 44 -17.27 1.02 -0.10
CA HIS A 44 -18.32 1.62 -0.94
C HIS A 44 -18.00 3.05 -1.40
N HIS A 45 -16.87 3.62 -0.98
CA HIS A 45 -16.44 4.95 -1.39
C HIS A 45 -15.82 4.90 -2.82
N PRO A 46 -15.96 5.95 -3.66
CA PRO A 46 -15.36 5.98 -4.99
C PRO A 46 -13.83 5.81 -5.02
N CYS A 47 -13.16 6.12 -3.92
CA CYS A 47 -11.72 5.95 -3.71
C CYS A 47 -11.36 4.64 -2.98
N ASP A 48 -12.22 3.61 -3.00
CA ASP A 48 -11.92 2.28 -2.43
C ASP A 48 -10.49 1.84 -2.75
N ARG A 49 -9.82 1.26 -1.74
CA ARG A 49 -8.42 0.79 -1.74
C ARG A 49 -7.33 1.88 -1.75
N GLN A 50 -7.69 3.15 -1.85
CA GLN A 50 -6.74 4.26 -1.70
C GLN A 50 -6.62 4.67 -0.22
N SER A 51 -5.44 5.16 0.18
CA SER A 51 -5.20 5.78 1.48
C SER A 51 -5.93 7.11 1.57
N GLN A 52 -6.56 7.38 2.72
CA GLN A 52 -7.13 8.69 3.05
C GLN A 52 -6.06 9.73 3.40
N VAL A 53 -4.85 9.27 3.75
CA VAL A 53 -3.75 10.14 4.17
C VAL A 53 -3.12 10.85 2.99
N ASP A 54 -3.04 12.18 3.06
CA ASP A 54 -2.16 12.98 2.21
C ASP A 54 -0.71 12.84 2.69
N PHE A 55 0.15 12.19 1.90
CA PHE A 55 1.53 11.90 2.29
C PHE A 55 2.42 13.15 2.33
N GLU A 56 2.07 14.22 1.60
CA GLU A 56 2.83 15.48 1.60
C GLU A 56 2.46 16.32 2.83
N ASN A 57 1.21 16.25 3.27
CA ASN A 57 0.71 16.97 4.44
C ASN A 57 -0.22 16.11 5.31
N PRO A 58 0.33 15.09 6.02
CA PRO A 58 -0.47 14.15 6.78
C PRO A 58 -1.15 14.80 7.99
N ASP A 59 -2.46 14.63 8.09
CA ASP A 59 -3.26 15.00 9.26
C ASP A 59 -3.09 13.93 10.36
N TYR A 60 -2.17 14.16 11.26
CA TYR A 60 -1.87 13.23 12.36
C TYR A 60 -2.89 13.23 13.49
N GLU A 61 -3.81 14.19 13.52
CA GLU A 61 -4.93 14.15 14.46
C GLU A 61 -5.97 13.13 13.99
N ARG A 62 -6.24 13.11 12.68
CA ARG A 62 -7.13 12.12 12.05
C ARG A 62 -6.48 10.76 11.85
N PHE A 63 -5.18 10.73 11.52
CA PHE A 63 -4.45 9.52 11.13
C PHE A 63 -3.20 9.28 12.02
N PRO A 64 -3.37 9.10 13.35
CA PRO A 64 -2.26 9.06 14.29
C PRO A 64 -1.28 7.90 14.04
N ASN A 65 -1.75 6.73 13.59
CA ASN A 65 -0.90 5.57 13.34
C ASN A 65 0.00 5.73 12.11
N PHE A 66 -0.28 6.70 11.23
CA PHE A 66 0.55 6.97 10.06
C PHE A 66 2.00 7.35 10.45
N LYS A 67 2.22 7.84 11.68
CA LYS A 67 3.57 8.08 12.24
C LYS A 67 4.43 6.82 12.34
N ASN A 68 3.80 5.65 12.39
CA ASN A 68 4.46 4.36 12.59
C ASN A 68 4.71 3.62 11.26
N VAL A 69 4.32 4.22 10.14
CA VAL A 69 4.42 3.61 8.82
C VAL A 69 5.90 3.44 8.42
N VAL A 70 6.23 2.29 7.82
CA VAL A 70 7.57 1.94 7.35
C VAL A 70 7.50 1.49 5.89
N GLY A 71 8.15 2.24 5.01
CA GLY A 71 8.15 2.01 3.57
C GLY A 71 9.37 1.25 3.06
N TYR A 72 9.15 0.50 1.98
CA TYR A 72 10.15 -0.12 1.12
C TYR A 72 10.26 0.72 -0.16
N GLU A 73 11.34 1.48 -0.30
CA GLU A 73 11.56 2.40 -1.41
C GLU A 73 12.51 1.82 -2.47
N THR A 74 12.17 2.04 -3.74
CA THR A 74 13.09 1.90 -4.86
C THR A 74 12.83 2.95 -5.93
N VAL A 75 13.79 3.14 -6.83
CA VAL A 75 13.62 3.92 -8.07
C VAL A 75 13.81 2.98 -9.24
N VAL A 76 12.76 2.80 -10.04
CA VAL A 76 12.81 1.99 -11.26
C VAL A 76 13.15 2.88 -12.46
N GLY A 77 14.11 2.43 -13.27
CA GLY A 77 14.51 3.00 -14.55
C GLY A 77 14.16 2.11 -15.74
N PRO A 78 14.46 2.54 -16.97
CA PRO A 78 14.19 1.74 -18.17
C PRO A 78 14.84 0.35 -18.10
N GLY A 79 14.04 -0.71 -18.30
CA GLY A 79 14.48 -2.11 -18.25
C GLY A 79 14.22 -2.80 -16.91
N ASP A 80 13.92 -2.03 -15.86
CA ASP A 80 13.61 -2.58 -14.54
C ASP A 80 12.19 -3.15 -14.49
N VAL A 81 12.05 -4.25 -13.75
CA VAL A 81 10.74 -4.82 -13.41
C VAL A 81 10.62 -4.89 -11.90
N LEU A 82 9.64 -4.18 -11.35
CA LEU A 82 9.28 -4.25 -9.94
C LEU A 82 8.11 -5.21 -9.76
N TYR A 83 8.28 -6.22 -8.91
CA TYR A 83 7.17 -7.05 -8.46
C TYR A 83 6.46 -6.36 -7.30
N ILE A 84 5.20 -5.99 -7.53
CA ILE A 84 4.30 -5.45 -6.52
C ILE A 84 3.33 -6.58 -6.13
N PRO A 85 3.51 -7.20 -4.95
CA PRO A 85 2.67 -8.31 -4.55
C PRO A 85 1.22 -7.84 -4.31
N MET A 86 0.26 -8.72 -4.54
CA MET A 86 -1.15 -8.49 -4.26
C MET A 86 -1.35 -8.01 -2.80
N TYR A 87 -2.23 -7.03 -2.61
CA TYR A 87 -2.49 -6.32 -1.35
C TYR A 87 -1.35 -5.43 -0.81
N TRP A 88 -0.19 -5.37 -1.46
CA TRP A 88 0.83 -4.40 -1.07
C TRP A 88 0.41 -3.00 -1.51
N TRP A 89 0.48 -2.08 -0.56
CA TRP A 89 0.28 -0.67 -0.83
C TRP A 89 1.46 -0.15 -1.63
N HIS A 90 1.19 0.74 -2.57
CA HIS A 90 2.23 1.36 -3.37
C HIS A 90 1.87 2.79 -3.72
N HIS A 91 2.83 3.69 -3.51
CA HIS A 91 2.80 5.10 -3.87
C HIS A 91 3.86 5.33 -4.95
N ILE A 92 3.45 5.91 -6.08
CA ILE A 92 4.29 5.98 -7.27
C ILE A 92 4.42 7.44 -7.74
N GLU A 93 5.65 7.90 -7.88
CA GLU A 93 5.97 9.27 -8.29
C GLU A 93 6.86 9.26 -9.54
N SER A 94 6.47 9.99 -10.58
CA SER A 94 7.34 10.25 -11.72
C SER A 94 8.40 11.30 -11.36
N LEU A 95 9.68 11.01 -11.61
CA LEU A 95 10.77 11.97 -11.38
C LEU A 95 10.93 12.89 -12.61
N LEU A 96 10.58 14.18 -12.50
CA LEU A 96 10.52 15.10 -13.64
C LEU A 96 11.87 15.45 -14.26
N SER A 97 12.98 15.20 -13.57
CA SER A 97 14.32 15.39 -14.14
C SER A 97 14.56 14.53 -15.39
N GLY A 98 13.77 13.48 -15.61
CA GLY A 98 13.88 12.58 -16.77
C GLY A 98 12.85 12.81 -17.90
N GLY A 99 11.97 13.82 -17.80
CA GLY A 99 10.89 14.04 -18.77
C GLY A 99 9.71 13.06 -18.63
N VAL A 100 9.14 12.61 -19.74
CA VAL A 100 7.98 11.69 -19.74
C VAL A 100 8.38 10.30 -19.22
N THR A 101 7.56 9.75 -18.32
CA THR A 101 7.69 8.37 -17.85
C THR A 101 6.70 7.43 -18.53
N ILE A 102 7.13 6.24 -18.93
CA ILE A 102 6.29 5.20 -19.54
C ILE A 102 6.53 3.88 -18.79
N THR A 103 5.44 3.21 -18.41
CA THR A 103 5.45 1.92 -17.70
C THR A 103 4.38 1.01 -18.30
N VAL A 104 4.63 -0.30 -18.33
CA VAL A 104 3.64 -1.33 -18.64
C VAL A 104 3.47 -2.24 -17.43
N ASN A 105 2.22 -2.44 -17.00
CA ASN A 105 1.89 -3.34 -15.89
C ASN A 105 1.35 -4.66 -16.44
N PHE A 106 1.73 -5.77 -15.80
CA PHE A 106 1.18 -7.09 -16.08
C PHE A 106 0.42 -7.58 -14.84
N TRP A 107 -0.90 -7.52 -14.89
CA TRP A 107 -1.76 -7.96 -13.80
C TRP A 107 -2.14 -9.43 -13.93
N TYR A 108 -1.97 -10.17 -12.84
CA TYR A 108 -2.36 -11.57 -12.73
C TYR A 108 -3.30 -11.76 -11.54
N LYS A 109 -4.36 -12.56 -11.71
CA LYS A 109 -5.17 -13.01 -10.58
C LYS A 109 -4.27 -13.74 -9.57
N GLY A 110 -4.51 -13.47 -8.28
CA GLY A 110 -3.84 -14.22 -7.21
C GLY A 110 -4.16 -15.72 -7.28
N ALA A 111 -3.32 -16.51 -6.60
CA ALA A 111 -3.61 -17.93 -6.40
C ALA A 111 -4.97 -18.11 -5.71
N PRO A 112 -5.71 -19.18 -6.02
CA PRO A 112 -6.98 -19.46 -5.35
C PRO A 112 -6.76 -19.66 -3.85
N THR A 113 -7.81 -19.40 -3.06
CA THR A 113 -7.79 -19.66 -1.62
C THR A 113 -7.37 -21.11 -1.35
N PRO A 114 -6.37 -21.34 -0.47
CA PRO A 114 -5.93 -22.70 -0.15
C PRO A 114 -7.07 -23.56 0.39
N LYS A 115 -7.09 -24.85 0.06
CA LYS A 115 -8.10 -25.80 0.57
C LYS A 115 -8.10 -25.91 2.10
N ARG A 116 -6.92 -25.74 2.71
CA ARG A 116 -6.73 -25.74 4.15
C ARG A 116 -6.23 -24.37 4.56
N ILE A 117 -6.98 -23.70 5.42
CA ILE A 117 -6.57 -22.42 5.99
C ILE A 117 -5.67 -22.70 7.19
N GLU A 118 -4.46 -22.14 7.15
CA GLU A 118 -3.53 -22.18 8.26
C GLU A 118 -3.76 -20.97 9.16
N THR A 119 -3.50 -21.15 10.45
CA THR A 119 -3.68 -20.12 11.48
C THR A 119 -2.36 -19.95 12.25
N PRO A 120 -1.99 -18.71 12.64
CA PRO A 120 -2.76 -17.47 12.51
C PRO A 120 -2.90 -17.00 11.06
N LEU A 121 -3.97 -16.24 10.77
CA LEU A 121 -4.23 -15.72 9.42
C LEU A 121 -3.20 -14.66 9.04
N ARG A 122 -2.77 -14.66 7.77
CA ARG A 122 -1.90 -13.64 7.21
C ARG A 122 -2.62 -12.29 7.07
N ALA A 123 -1.86 -11.19 7.12
CA ALA A 123 -2.41 -9.83 7.03
C ALA A 123 -3.30 -9.63 5.80
N HIS A 124 -2.88 -10.07 4.61
CA HIS A 124 -3.70 -9.94 3.40
C HIS A 124 -5.01 -10.75 3.46
N GLN A 125 -5.06 -11.86 4.21
CA GLN A 125 -6.30 -12.62 4.42
C GLN A 125 -7.25 -11.86 5.35
N LYS A 126 -6.71 -11.19 6.39
CA LYS A 126 -7.49 -10.31 7.27
C LYS A 126 -8.06 -9.13 6.48
N VAL A 127 -7.28 -8.51 5.58
CA VAL A 127 -7.76 -7.46 4.65
C VAL A 127 -8.92 -7.97 3.79
N ALA A 128 -8.79 -9.15 3.19
CA ALA A 128 -9.87 -9.74 2.40
C ALA A 128 -11.15 -9.99 3.23
N ILE A 129 -11.02 -10.43 4.49
CA ILE A 129 -12.15 -10.61 5.41
C ILE A 129 -12.83 -9.27 5.71
N MET A 130 -12.07 -8.23 6.08
CA MET A 130 -12.62 -6.90 6.37
C MET A 130 -13.42 -6.35 5.19
N ARG A 131 -12.85 -6.43 3.97
CA ARG A 131 -13.53 -6.00 2.75
C ARG A 131 -14.83 -6.77 2.50
N ASN A 132 -14.84 -8.08 2.75
CA ASN A 132 -16.03 -8.90 2.58
C ASN A 132 -17.11 -8.58 3.61
N ILE A 133 -16.73 -8.25 4.85
CA ILE A 133 -17.68 -7.81 5.88
C ILE A 133 -18.38 -6.52 5.45
N GLU A 134 -17.64 -5.50 5.00
CA GLU A 134 -18.23 -4.24 4.51
C GLU A 134 -19.16 -4.45 3.31
N LYS A 135 -18.79 -5.34 2.38
CA LYS A 135 -19.65 -5.72 1.24
C LYS A 135 -20.93 -6.39 1.72
N MET A 136 -20.83 -7.39 2.59
CA MET A 136 -21.98 -8.11 3.13
C MET A 136 -22.91 -7.20 3.92
N LEU A 137 -22.37 -6.26 4.71
CA LEU A 137 -23.16 -5.26 5.42
C LEU A 137 -23.89 -4.33 4.46
N GLY A 138 -23.21 -3.85 3.41
CA GLY A 138 -23.84 -3.00 2.39
C GLY A 138 -24.98 -3.70 1.67
N GLU A 139 -24.81 -4.97 1.33
CA GLU A 139 -25.85 -5.80 0.73
C GLU A 139 -27.01 -6.07 1.71
N ALA A 140 -26.71 -6.37 2.97
CA ALA A 140 -27.71 -6.72 3.99
C ALA A 140 -28.57 -5.53 4.43
N LEU A 141 -27.97 -4.33 4.52
CA LEU A 141 -28.67 -3.10 4.91
C LEU A 141 -29.42 -2.46 3.73
N GLY A 142 -29.02 -2.75 2.49
CA GLY A 142 -29.64 -2.19 1.29
C GLY A 142 -29.30 -0.71 1.04
N ASP A 143 -28.52 -0.08 1.93
CA ASP A 143 -27.97 1.26 1.78
C ASP A 143 -26.49 1.31 2.23
N PRO A 144 -25.54 1.49 1.28
CA PRO A 144 -24.12 1.64 1.61
C PRO A 144 -23.81 2.82 2.55
N HIS A 145 -24.65 3.85 2.61
CA HIS A 145 -24.44 4.98 3.51
C HIS A 145 -24.57 4.59 4.98
N GLU A 146 -25.38 3.59 5.31
CA GLU A 146 -25.47 3.08 6.68
C GLU A 146 -24.18 2.39 7.12
N VAL A 147 -23.49 1.72 6.20
CA VAL A 147 -22.16 1.12 6.46
C VAL A 147 -21.13 2.21 6.74
N LEU A 148 -21.12 3.28 5.94
CA LEU A 148 -20.21 4.42 6.14
C LEU A 148 -20.44 5.12 7.49
N GLU A 149 -21.70 5.24 7.92
CA GLU A 149 -22.03 5.78 9.24
C GLU A 149 -21.61 4.86 10.39
N LEU A 150 -21.73 3.54 10.20
CA LEU A 150 -21.25 2.55 11.16
C LEU A 150 -19.73 2.63 11.31
N ASP A 151 -18.99 2.67 10.20
CA ASP A 151 -17.53 2.80 10.21
C ASP A 151 -17.10 4.08 10.92
N ARG A 152 -17.72 5.22 10.60
CA ARG A 152 -17.44 6.50 11.29
C ARG A 152 -17.71 6.45 12.78
N ARG A 153 -18.77 5.76 13.22
CA ARG A 153 -19.07 5.58 14.65
C ARG A 153 -18.06 4.69 15.34
N VAL A 154 -17.59 3.66 14.65
CA VAL A 154 -16.54 2.76 15.16
C VAL A 154 -15.22 3.52 15.31
N GLU A 155 -14.79 4.26 14.29
CA GLU A 155 -13.60 5.12 14.35
C GLU A 155 -13.68 6.14 15.50
N TYR A 156 -14.83 6.79 15.66
CA TYR A 156 -15.06 7.73 16.77
C TYR A 156 -14.97 7.04 18.13
N TYR A 157 -15.56 5.85 18.28
CA TYR A 157 -15.51 5.09 19.51
C TYR A 157 -14.07 4.69 19.86
N ASP A 158 -13.32 4.20 18.88
CA ASP A 158 -11.92 3.80 19.05
C ASP A 158 -11.04 5.01 19.43
N SER A 159 -11.34 6.20 18.88
CA SER A 159 -10.66 7.45 19.24
C SER A 159 -10.86 7.87 20.70
N ILE A 160 -12.04 7.61 21.28
CA ILE A 160 -12.37 7.97 22.66
C ILE A 160 -11.81 6.93 23.65
N TYR A 161 -11.97 5.65 23.34
CA TYR A 161 -11.76 4.58 24.30
C TYR A 161 -10.40 3.87 24.13
N GLY A 162 -9.61 4.24 23.13
CA GLY A 162 -8.28 3.69 22.89
C GLY A 162 -8.29 2.18 22.68
N ARG A 163 -9.42 1.63 22.22
CA ARG A 163 -9.57 0.20 21.93
C ARG A 163 -9.56 0.02 20.42
N SER A 164 -8.84 -1.00 19.98
CA SER A 164 -8.99 -1.60 18.67
C SER A 164 -10.31 -2.39 18.71
N SER A 165 -11.38 -1.85 18.15
CA SER A 165 -12.61 -2.61 17.95
C SER A 165 -12.42 -3.66 16.84
N LEU A 166 -13.40 -4.54 16.63
CA LEU A 166 -13.38 -5.74 15.76
C LEU A 166 -12.83 -5.57 14.33
N VAL A 167 -12.61 -4.35 13.85
CA VAL A 167 -12.02 -4.01 12.54
C VAL A 167 -10.48 -3.88 12.60
N SER A 168 -9.88 -3.79 13.78
CA SER A 168 -8.41 -3.73 13.97
C SER A 168 -7.82 -5.11 14.33
N VAL A 169 -8.06 -6.08 13.44
CA VAL A 169 -7.52 -7.45 13.56
C VAL A 169 -6.07 -7.54 13.04
N CYS A 170 -5.57 -6.48 12.39
CA CYS A 170 -4.28 -6.50 11.70
C CYS A 170 -3.09 -6.24 12.64
N ALA A 171 -3.26 -5.53 13.76
CA ALA A 171 -2.15 -5.13 14.64
C ALA A 171 -1.36 -6.26 15.34
N ALA A 172 -1.96 -7.44 15.54
CA ALA A 172 -1.45 -8.32 16.60
C ALA A 172 -0.25 -9.23 16.23
N GLU A 173 0.05 -9.51 14.97
CA GLU A 173 1.11 -10.46 14.62
C GLU A 173 1.77 -10.10 13.27
N ALA A 174 2.76 -9.20 13.31
CA ALA A 174 3.64 -8.90 12.19
C ALA A 174 4.60 -10.09 11.96
N ASN A 175 4.14 -11.14 11.28
CA ASN A 175 5.02 -12.16 10.74
C ASN A 175 5.36 -11.75 9.29
N THR A 176 6.45 -11.01 9.14
CA THR A 176 6.90 -10.32 7.91
C THR A 176 7.42 -11.25 6.81
N SER A 177 7.20 -12.57 6.90
CA SER A 177 7.95 -13.55 6.11
C SER A 177 7.40 -13.89 4.72
N ASP A 178 6.14 -13.57 4.39
CA ASP A 178 5.46 -14.36 3.34
C ASP A 178 5.25 -13.68 1.99
N CYS A 179 5.60 -12.40 1.80
CA CYS A 179 5.67 -11.76 0.48
C CYS A 179 6.75 -10.68 0.51
N CYS A 180 7.95 -10.94 0.00
CA CYS A 180 8.91 -9.86 -0.23
C CYS A 180 8.56 -9.13 -1.53
N CYS A 181 8.83 -7.82 -1.59
CA CYS A 181 8.85 -7.08 -2.86
C CYS A 181 10.24 -7.23 -3.49
N TYR A 182 10.27 -7.48 -4.80
CA TYR A 182 11.50 -7.76 -5.54
C TYR A 182 11.64 -6.80 -6.70
N ILE A 183 12.87 -6.39 -6.97
CA ILE A 183 13.23 -5.68 -8.20
C ILE A 183 14.14 -6.56 -9.05
N TRP A 184 13.82 -6.68 -10.33
CA TRP A 184 14.69 -7.25 -11.34
C TRP A 184 15.47 -6.12 -12.00
N HIS A 185 16.79 -6.19 -11.90
CA HIS A 185 17.71 -5.15 -12.35
C HIS A 185 18.73 -5.69 -13.37
N ASP A 186 19.05 -4.88 -14.38
CA ASP A 186 20.11 -5.12 -15.36
C ASP A 186 20.13 -6.51 -16.02
N HIS A 187 18.98 -7.19 -16.13
CA HIS A 187 18.86 -8.53 -16.73
C HIS A 187 19.61 -9.66 -15.99
N HIS A 188 20.00 -9.50 -14.72
CA HIS A 188 20.86 -10.47 -14.04
C HIS A 188 20.15 -11.28 -12.94
N SER A 189 19.37 -10.65 -12.04
CA SER A 189 18.69 -11.37 -10.94
C SER A 189 17.60 -10.55 -10.24
N TRP A 190 16.74 -11.23 -9.46
CA TRP A 190 15.80 -10.60 -8.52
C TRP A 190 16.51 -10.25 -7.21
N VAL A 191 16.30 -9.02 -6.72
CA VAL A 191 16.82 -8.53 -5.45
C VAL A 191 15.67 -8.14 -4.53
N ASN A 192 15.74 -8.58 -3.27
CA ASN A 192 14.78 -8.17 -2.22
C ASN A 192 14.96 -6.70 -1.88
N LEU A 193 13.85 -5.96 -1.82
CA LEU A 193 13.86 -4.63 -1.21
C LEU A 193 13.91 -4.77 0.31
N SER A 194 14.66 -3.87 0.95
CA SER A 194 14.72 -3.75 2.41
C SER A 194 13.97 -2.49 2.86
N PRO A 195 13.36 -2.49 4.06
CA PRO A 195 12.70 -1.30 4.58
C PRO A 195 13.74 -0.19 4.78
N ASN A 196 13.45 0.99 4.24
CA ASN A 196 14.41 2.11 4.19
C ASN A 196 13.77 3.50 4.38
N ILE A 197 12.45 3.59 4.57
CA ILE A 197 11.75 4.81 5.01
C ILE A 197 10.99 4.53 6.29
N SER A 198 11.06 5.41 7.30
CA SER A 198 10.25 5.31 8.53
C SER A 198 9.73 6.68 9.00
N GLY A 199 8.49 6.72 9.50
CA GLY A 199 7.91 7.88 10.20
C GLY A 199 7.72 9.13 9.32
N PRO A 200 7.72 10.36 9.87
CA PRO A 200 7.47 11.61 9.13
C PRO A 200 8.55 11.95 8.07
N GLY A 201 9.56 11.09 7.88
CA GLY A 201 10.58 11.15 6.85
C GLY A 201 10.08 10.93 5.42
N TYR A 202 8.77 10.81 5.21
CA TYR A 202 8.12 10.85 3.89
C TYR A 202 8.39 12.14 3.12
N ARG A 203 8.70 13.24 3.83
CA ARG A 203 9.05 14.51 3.20
C ARG A 203 10.34 14.39 2.41
N ARG A 204 10.23 14.36 1.08
CA ARG A 204 11.29 14.52 0.08
C ARG A 204 12.66 14.03 0.58
N SER A 205 12.75 12.74 0.91
CA SER A 205 14.04 12.13 1.22
C SER A 205 14.93 12.19 -0.03
N HIS A 206 16.22 12.42 0.21
CA HIS A 206 17.22 12.44 -0.84
C HIS A 206 17.19 11.08 -1.54
N LEU A 207 17.13 11.10 -2.88
CA LEU A 207 17.24 9.89 -3.70
C LEU A 207 18.38 9.01 -3.16
N PRO A 208 18.20 7.68 -3.10
CA PRO A 208 19.26 6.77 -2.67
C PRO A 208 20.57 7.13 -3.40
N ASN A 209 21.70 7.08 -2.69
CA ASN A 209 23.00 7.48 -3.25
C ASN A 209 23.32 6.78 -4.59
N ASP A 210 22.80 5.57 -4.80
CA ASP A 210 22.92 4.80 -6.05
C ASP A 210 22.30 5.49 -7.28
N PHE A 211 21.34 6.40 -7.10
CA PHE A 211 20.76 7.15 -8.21
C PHE A 211 21.72 8.21 -8.77
N ARG A 212 22.58 8.80 -7.92
CA ARG A 212 23.56 9.81 -8.37
C ARG A 212 24.63 9.24 -9.30
N ALA A 213 24.82 7.92 -9.32
CA ALA A 213 25.76 7.25 -10.21
C ALA A 213 25.19 6.94 -11.61
N ARG A 214 23.88 7.14 -11.82
CA ARG A 214 23.15 6.67 -13.02
C ARG A 214 22.52 7.80 -13.85
N THR A 215 22.68 9.04 -13.42
CA THR A 215 22.32 10.27 -14.15
C THR A 215 23.57 10.99 -14.60
#